data_AF-A0A1T4MDR5-F1
#
_entry.id   AF-A0A1T4MDR5-F1
#
_cell.length_a   1.000
_cell.length_b   1.000
_cell.length_c   1.000
_cell.angle_alpha   90.00
_cell.angle_beta   90.00
_cell.angle_gamma   90.00
#
_symmetry.space_group_name_H-M   'P 1'
#
loop_
_entity.id
_entity.type
_entity.pdbx_description
1 polymer ?
#
loop_
_entity_poly.entity_id
_entity_poly.type
_entity_poly.pdbx_seq_one_letter_code
_entity_poly.pdbx_strand_id
1 'polypeptide(L)'
;MADEIVRFDELPSIKRGYIEGLKYYYSIIQLNQKSIAEYKDISQSIKQFGYELEKLNQNANAASVEALSIINEDFYPNGKMHSVFKALKLEVALDGISECLMYLKKKTY
;
A
#
# COMPACT_ATOMS: atom_id res chain seq x y z
N MET A 1 13.56 -14.33 35.58
CA MET A 1 12.88 -14.40 34.28
C MET A 1 12.49 -12.97 33.96
N ALA A 2 13.16 -12.36 32.99
CA ALA A 2 12.84 -11.00 32.59
C ALA A 2 11.55 -11.05 31.79
N ASP A 3 10.53 -10.35 32.24
CA ASP A 3 9.32 -10.11 31.45
C ASP A 3 9.75 -9.35 30.19
N GLU A 4 9.83 -10.06 29.06
CA GLU A 4 9.87 -9.43 27.74
C GLU A 4 8.55 -8.69 27.59
N ILE A 5 8.61 -7.37 27.79
CA ILE A 5 7.51 -6.48 27.45
C ILE A 5 7.34 -6.57 25.93
N VAL A 6 6.44 -7.44 25.49
CA VAL A 6 6.00 -7.50 24.10
C VAL A 6 5.47 -6.11 23.77
N ARG A 7 6.19 -5.39 22.91
CA ARG A 7 5.69 -4.10 22.40
C ARG A 7 4.39 -4.44 21.67
N PHE A 8 3.28 -3.83 22.09
CA PHE A 8 1.95 -4.05 21.48
C PHE A 8 2.02 -4.03 19.95
N ASP A 9 2.87 -3.15 19.43
CA ASP A 9 3.17 -2.90 18.04
C ASP A 9 3.77 -4.11 17.26
N GLU A 10 4.27 -5.16 17.93
CA GLU A 10 4.85 -6.37 17.30
C GLU A 10 3.86 -7.52 17.18
N LEU A 11 2.60 -7.30 17.58
CA LEU A 11 1.56 -8.32 17.49
C LEU A 11 1.24 -8.66 16.02
N PRO A 12 1.17 -9.96 15.65
CA PRO A 12 0.76 -10.40 14.32
C PRO A 12 -0.59 -9.82 13.86
N SER A 13 -1.48 -9.46 14.80
CA SER A 13 -2.75 -8.81 14.54
C SER A 13 -2.60 -7.42 13.93
N ILE A 14 -1.59 -6.65 14.34
CA ILE A 14 -1.35 -5.28 13.85
C ILE A 14 -0.82 -5.32 12.42
N LYS A 15 0.17 -6.18 12.15
CA LYS A 15 0.69 -6.38 10.78
C LYS A 15 -0.43 -6.81 9.82
N ARG A 16 -1.29 -7.74 10.25
CA ARG A 16 -2.48 -8.13 9.48
C ARG A 16 -3.45 -6.97 9.29
N GLY A 17 -3.68 -6.16 10.33
CA GLY A 17 -4.51 -4.95 10.25
C GLY A 17 -4.07 -3.98 9.16
N TYR A 18 -2.76 -3.72 9.04
CA TYR A 18 -2.23 -2.86 7.97
C TYR A 18 -2.30 -3.50 6.58
N ILE A 19 -2.17 -4.84 6.46
CA ILE A 19 -2.39 -5.53 5.19
C ILE A 19 -3.86 -5.43 4.76
N GLU A 20 -4.81 -5.59 5.70
CA GLU A 20 -6.24 -5.36 5.42
C GLU A 20 -6.53 -3.90 5.08
N GLY A 21 -5.86 -2.95 5.74
CA GLY A 21 -5.90 -1.52 5.40
C GLY A 21 -5.45 -1.27 3.96
N LEU A 22 -4.32 -1.86 3.52
CA LEU A 22 -3.86 -1.77 2.13
C LEU A 22 -4.90 -2.30 1.15
N LYS A 23 -5.50 -3.46 1.43
CA LYS A 23 -6.54 -4.06 0.58
C LYS A 23 -7.76 -3.14 0.48
N TYR A 24 -8.20 -2.59 1.61
CA TYR A 24 -9.31 -1.66 1.65
C TYR A 24 -9.05 -0.42 0.78
N TYR A 25 -7.94 0.30 1.00
CA TYR A 25 -7.65 1.51 0.24
C TYR A 25 -7.36 1.23 -1.24
N TYR A 26 -6.68 0.13 -1.55
CA TYR A 26 -6.47 -0.30 -2.93
C TYR A 26 -7.79 -0.61 -3.65
N SER A 27 -8.77 -1.19 -2.96
CA SER A 27 -10.10 -1.45 -3.54
C SER A 27 -10.79 -0.15 -4.00
N ILE A 28 -10.60 0.97 -3.29
CA ILE A 28 -11.15 2.29 -3.67
C ILE A 28 -10.54 2.75 -5.01
N ILE A 29 -9.24 2.52 -5.20
CA ILE A 29 -8.56 2.81 -6.48
C ILE A 29 -9.12 1.90 -7.57
N GLN A 30 -9.31 0.61 -7.30
CA GLN A 30 -9.85 -0.36 -8.27
C GLN A 30 -11.28 -0.03 -8.72
N LEU A 31 -12.12 0.56 -7.86
CA LEU A 31 -13.45 1.02 -8.26
C LEU A 31 -13.41 2.04 -9.40
N ASN A 32 -12.28 2.73 -9.58
CA ASN A 32 -12.05 3.73 -10.61
C ASN A 32 -11.17 3.23 -11.78
N GLN A 33 -10.93 1.91 -11.87
CA GLN A 33 -10.00 1.32 -12.83
C GLN A 33 -10.31 1.66 -14.29
N LYS A 34 -11.60 1.81 -14.66
CA LYS A 34 -11.99 2.18 -16.03
C LYS A 34 -11.44 3.55 -16.42
N SER A 35 -11.59 4.55 -15.55
CA SER A 35 -11.06 5.90 -15.78
C SER A 35 -9.54 5.94 -15.77
N ILE A 36 -8.92 5.08 -14.96
CA ILE A 36 -7.46 5.01 -14.84
C ILE A 36 -6.83 4.28 -16.04
N ALA A 37 -7.55 3.37 -16.71
CA ALA A 37 -7.02 2.57 -17.83
C ALA A 37 -6.53 3.40 -19.02
N GLU A 38 -7.00 4.65 -19.16
CA GLU A 38 -6.57 5.60 -20.19
C GLU A 38 -5.13 6.12 -19.97
N TYR A 39 -4.62 6.01 -18.74
CA TYR A 39 -3.28 6.42 -18.33
C TYR A 39 -2.39 5.18 -18.22
N LYS A 40 -1.72 4.83 -19.33
CA LYS A 40 -0.99 3.55 -19.47
C LYS A 40 0.10 3.34 -18.42
N ASP A 41 0.84 4.41 -18.11
CA ASP A 41 1.88 4.44 -17.08
C ASP A 41 1.32 4.08 -15.71
N ILE A 42 0.31 4.82 -15.25
CA ILE A 42 -0.29 4.60 -13.93
C ILE A 42 -1.08 3.29 -13.86
N SER A 43 -1.73 2.90 -14.95
CA SER A 43 -2.49 1.66 -15.06
C SER A 43 -1.58 0.45 -14.88
N GLN A 44 -0.35 0.50 -15.39
CA GLN A 44 0.65 -0.54 -15.17
C GLN A 44 1.10 -0.58 -13.70
N SER A 45 1.44 0.55 -13.09
CA SER A 45 1.83 0.60 -11.68
C SER A 45 0.73 0.09 -10.76
N ILE A 46 -0.55 0.41 -11.02
CA ILE A 46 -1.69 -0.11 -10.23
C ILE A 46 -1.82 -1.63 -10.36
N LYS A 47 -1.62 -2.20 -11.56
CA LYS A 47 -1.65 -3.66 -11.74
C LYS A 47 -0.51 -4.35 -10.99
N GLN A 48 0.70 -3.78 -11.08
CA GLN A 48 1.86 -4.31 -10.35
C GLN A 48 1.66 -4.20 -8.84
N PHE A 49 1.07 -3.10 -8.36
CA PHE A 49 0.72 -2.92 -6.95
C PHE A 49 -0.23 -4.01 -6.47
N GLY A 50 -1.28 -4.32 -7.23
CA GLY A 50 -2.23 -5.39 -6.89
C GLY A 50 -1.56 -6.76 -6.78
N TYR A 51 -0.65 -7.08 -7.70
CA TYR A 51 0.09 -8.34 -7.69
C TYR A 51 1.02 -8.48 -6.47
N GLU A 52 1.77 -7.43 -6.11
CA GLU A 52 2.61 -7.46 -4.92
C GLU A 52 1.78 -7.46 -3.62
N LEU A 53 0.59 -6.85 -3.62
CA LEU A 53 -0.33 -6.90 -2.49
C LEU A 53 -0.87 -8.31 -2.27
N GLU A 54 -1.20 -9.05 -3.34
CA GLU A 54 -1.60 -10.45 -3.24
C GLU A 54 -0.48 -11.32 -2.68
N LYS A 55 0.77 -11.12 -3.12
CA LYS A 55 1.93 -11.81 -2.56
C LYS A 55 2.14 -11.50 -1.09
N LEU A 56 2.01 -10.23 -0.71
CA LEU A 56 2.12 -9.79 0.68
C LEU A 56 1.03 -10.46 1.54
N ASN A 57 -0.20 -10.56 1.02
CA ASN A 57 -1.29 -11.21 1.72
C ASN A 57 -1.06 -12.72 1.93
N GLN A 58 -0.42 -13.40 0.97
CA GLN A 58 -0.11 -14.83 1.07
C GLN A 58 1.08 -15.13 1.99
N ASN A 59 2.16 -14.37 1.85
CA ASN A 59 3.46 -14.72 2.44
C ASN A 59 3.93 -13.77 3.53
N ALA A 60 3.24 -12.63 3.75
CA ALA A 60 3.56 -11.60 4.74
C ALA A 60 5.04 -11.18 4.76
N ASN A 61 5.72 -11.23 3.61
CA ASN A 61 7.16 -11.07 3.52
C ASN A 61 7.60 -9.61 3.39
N ALA A 62 8.85 -9.36 3.77
CA ALA A 62 9.49 -8.04 3.73
C ALA A 62 9.61 -7.49 2.30
N ALA A 63 9.98 -8.36 1.36
CA ALA A 63 10.25 -8.00 -0.01
C ALA A 63 9.03 -7.40 -0.72
N SER A 64 7.83 -7.92 -0.47
CA SER A 64 6.61 -7.35 -1.06
C SER A 64 6.25 -6.00 -0.44
N VAL A 65 6.56 -5.74 0.83
CA VAL A 65 6.38 -4.39 1.42
C VAL A 65 7.31 -3.38 0.75
N GLU A 66 8.56 -3.76 0.49
CA GLU A 66 9.53 -2.92 -0.20
C GLU A 66 9.11 -2.67 -1.67
N ALA A 67 8.70 -3.71 -2.39
CA ALA A 67 8.19 -3.59 -3.75
C ALA A 67 6.95 -2.68 -3.83
N LEU A 68 5.99 -2.85 -2.92
CA LEU A 68 4.82 -1.98 -2.83
C LEU A 68 5.20 -0.52 -2.53
N SER A 69 6.20 -0.30 -1.68
CA SER A 69 6.69 1.05 -1.37
C SER A 69 7.29 1.73 -2.59
N ILE A 70 8.09 1.00 -3.38
CA ILE A 70 8.68 1.50 -4.62
C ILE A 70 7.57 1.85 -5.63
N ILE A 71 6.60 0.95 -5.83
CA ILE A 71 5.49 1.19 -6.77
C ILE A 71 4.62 2.37 -6.30
N ASN A 72 4.46 2.56 -4.99
CA ASN A 72 3.72 3.70 -4.45
C ASN A 72 4.34 5.04 -4.83
N GLU A 73 5.65 5.12 -5.06
CA GLU A 73 6.32 6.35 -5.53
C GLU A 73 5.82 6.78 -6.93
N ASP A 74 5.42 5.83 -7.78
CA ASP A 74 4.82 6.12 -9.09
C ASP A 74 3.50 6.89 -8.95
N PHE A 75 2.79 6.73 -7.82
CA PHE A 75 1.56 7.48 -7.55
C PHE A 75 1.83 8.94 -7.18
N TYR A 76 3.09 9.29 -6.90
CA TYR A 76 3.54 10.61 -6.49
C TYR A 76 4.73 11.12 -7.35
N PRO A 77 4.56 11.30 -8.67
CA PRO A 77 5.63 11.80 -9.53
C PRO A 77 6.16 13.16 -9.02
N ASN A 78 7.48 13.25 -8.82
CA ASN A 78 8.15 14.43 -8.25
C ASN A 78 7.63 14.82 -6.84
N GLY A 79 7.21 13.83 -6.04
CA GLY A 79 6.69 14.04 -4.69
C GLY A 79 5.29 14.66 -4.64
N LYS A 80 4.58 14.71 -5.78
CA LYS A 80 3.20 15.22 -5.87
C LYS A 80 2.29 14.14 -6.41
N MET A 81 1.10 14.02 -5.82
CA MET A 81 0.08 13.08 -6.27
C MET A 81 -0.18 13.20 -7.77
N HIS A 82 -0.20 12.06 -8.46
CA HIS A 82 -0.47 12.00 -9.90
C HIS A 82 -1.84 12.63 -10.20
N SER A 83 -1.92 13.40 -11.28
CA SER A 83 -3.09 14.22 -11.62
C SER A 83 -4.39 13.42 -11.75
N VAL A 84 -4.30 12.18 -12.23
CA VAL A 84 -5.44 11.25 -12.35
C VAL A 84 -6.09 10.94 -11.00
N PHE A 85 -5.29 10.71 -9.94
CA PHE A 85 -5.82 10.40 -8.62
C PHE A 85 -6.49 11.62 -8.01
N LYS A 86 -5.91 12.81 -8.21
CA LYS A 86 -6.52 14.08 -7.81
C LYS A 86 -7.84 14.35 -8.54
N ALA A 87 -7.89 14.10 -9.85
CA ALA A 87 -9.12 14.29 -10.64
C ALA A 87 -10.25 13.36 -10.17
N LEU A 88 -9.90 12.15 -9.72
CA LEU A 88 -10.81 11.13 -9.21
C LEU A 88 -11.08 11.25 -7.71
N LYS A 89 -10.51 12.25 -7.03
CA LYS A 89 -10.63 12.48 -5.57
C LYS A 89 -10.21 11.26 -4.74
N LEU A 90 -9.08 10.67 -5.09
CA LEU A 90 -8.54 9.46 -4.46
C LEU A 90 -7.50 9.75 -3.35
N GLU A 91 -7.47 10.98 -2.83
CA GLU A 91 -6.50 11.41 -1.84
C GLU A 91 -6.51 10.53 -0.60
N VAL A 92 -7.68 10.27 -0.04
CA VAL A 92 -7.84 9.44 1.17
C VAL A 92 -7.32 8.01 0.96
N ALA A 93 -7.51 7.45 -0.24
CA ALA A 93 -7.04 6.11 -0.54
C ALA A 93 -5.51 6.07 -0.64
N LEU A 94 -4.89 7.07 -1.29
CA LEU A 94 -3.44 7.14 -1.42
C LEU A 94 -2.74 7.46 -0.10
N ASP A 95 -3.31 8.35 0.71
CA ASP A 95 -2.80 8.66 2.05
C ASP A 95 -2.88 7.42 2.94
N GLY A 96 -4.00 6.70 2.90
CA GLY A 96 -4.19 5.44 3.62
C GLY A 96 -3.22 4.34 3.20
N ILE A 97 -2.95 4.20 1.89
CA ILE A 97 -1.92 3.28 1.38
C ILE A 97 -0.54 3.67 1.92
N SER A 98 -0.17 4.94 1.80
CA SER A 98 1.14 5.44 2.21
C SER A 98 1.37 5.24 3.72
N GLU A 99 0.35 5.49 4.54
CA GLU A 99 0.39 5.23 5.97
C GLU A 99 0.58 3.74 6.28
N CYS A 100 -0.21 2.86 5.66
CA CYS A 100 -0.09 1.42 5.86
C CYS A 100 1.30 0.90 5.47
N LEU A 101 1.85 1.34 4.33
CA LEU A 101 3.19 0.97 3.88
C LEU A 101 4.27 1.47 4.83
N MET A 102 4.17 2.71 5.33
CA MET A 102 5.10 3.26 6.31
C MET A 102 5.16 2.39 7.57
N TYR A 103 4.00 1.99 8.11
CA TYR A 103 3.95 1.12 9.29
C TYR A 103 4.46 -0.28 9.01
N LEU A 104 4.09 -0.88 7.88
CA LEU A 104 4.59 -2.20 7.49
C LEU A 104 6.11 -2.19 7.29
N LYS A 105 6.68 -1.11 6.75
CA LYS A 105 8.13 -0.95 6.59
C LYS A 105 8.83 -0.81 7.94
N LYS A 106 8.32 0.03 8.85
CA LYS A 106 8.83 0.17 10.24
C LYS A 106 8.75 -1.13 11.06
N LYS A 107 7.95 -2.10 10.62
CA LYS A 107 7.78 -3.40 11.28
C LYS A 107 8.57 -4.53 10.64
N THR A 108 9.19 -4.25 9.50
CA THR A 108 9.96 -5.20 8.72
C THR A 108 11.47 -5.08 8.99
N TYR A 109 11.91 -3.90 9.43
CA TYR A 109 13.28 -3.57 9.85
C TYR A 109 13.26 -3.09 11.30
#